data_AF-A0A6B0GLN3-F1
#
_entry.id   AF-A0A6B0GLN3-F1
#
_cell.length_a   1.000
_cell.length_b   1.000
_cell.length_c   1.000
_cell.angle_alpha   90.00
_cell.angle_beta   90.00
_cell.angle_gamma   90.00
#
_symmetry.space_group_name_H-M   'P 1'
#
loop_
_entity.id
_entity.type
_entity.pdbx_description
1 polymer ?
#
loop_
_entity_poly.entity_id
_entity_poly.type
_entity_poly.pdbx_seq_one_letter_code
_entity_poly.pdbx_strand_id
1 'polypeptide(L)'
;MRRRTVLAGLGSLAALGTVPGGAVARSQDDAFGPAGRVAVTGAMDTAVGDDGETVYVAATDGFAVVDVSDLASPTVLAERRDIQADHEQGPLTGVWDVERSGSNVLVAGPAGAGETELRGAALFDVSTPDAPELVSFHETDHAVHNVALDGTTAYLTGSGDAREPVVVVEMDDGGDSSAVTAWSPVDADDRLANVASGLRNCHDLLLDGDRLYASYWETGTWVLDVSDPASPSPVGRVGGLPIENLTGVSGNDRRRAMFNPPGNAHNATVNGDGVLAVSHEAFGDGVEGMGGVSLWDISDLEAGLVEDGPGVPTLETSRRLTVLAPSAPNPEEGLTLTTAHNCTFRGDRLYTSWYTDGVRVYDLSDPAAPGVLAGYAAPTEASFFDAVPVSGGFAAPSMGVAGADGESSSPAGLYTFASPPEDASTDPAATRTPVASDLSASPPTTSESESSTAGNGTTAPSSTDGSTSPTPNDAASPPTTNGNSTEESSGFGPGFGPLATLAGGTLATWRLLAADEPEE
;
A
#
# COMPACT_ATOMS: atom_id res chain seq x y z
N MET A 1 -66.26 16.87 47.26
CA MET A 1 -66.72 15.47 47.47
C MET A 1 -65.43 14.64 47.60
N ARG A 2 -65.06 13.95 48.70
CA ARG A 2 -65.66 12.73 49.31
C ARG A 2 -65.97 11.69 48.22
N ARG A 3 -65.46 10.46 48.13
CA ARG A 3 -64.74 9.45 48.99
C ARG A 3 -63.90 8.53 48.03
N ARG A 4 -62.97 7.62 48.37
CA ARG A 4 -62.22 7.09 49.56
C ARG A 4 -60.93 6.35 48.99
N THR A 5 -59.74 6.22 49.61
CA THR A 5 -59.29 5.53 50.87
C THR A 5 -59.19 3.98 50.66
N VAL A 6 -58.12 3.21 51.00
CA VAL A 6 -56.81 3.49 51.70
C VAL A 6 -55.93 2.24 51.98
N LEU A 7 -54.65 2.44 52.42
CA LEU A 7 -53.75 1.59 53.30
C LEU A 7 -53.37 0.17 52.80
N ALA A 8 -52.29 -0.52 53.25
CA ALA A 8 -51.11 -0.24 54.10
C ALA A 8 -50.07 -1.37 53.84
N GLY A 9 -48.78 -1.29 54.21
CA GLY A 9 -48.01 -0.26 54.93
C GLY A 9 -46.72 -0.86 55.55
N LEU A 10 -46.08 -0.13 56.47
CA LEU A 10 -44.87 -0.50 57.27
C LEU A 10 -43.57 -0.68 56.45
N GLY A 11 -42.44 -0.01 56.72
CA GLY A 11 -42.11 1.00 57.72
C GLY A 11 -41.09 0.50 58.76
N SER A 12 -39.80 0.78 58.56
CA SER A 12 -38.73 0.80 59.59
C SER A 12 -37.48 1.52 59.06
N LEU A 13 -36.73 2.15 59.97
CA LEU A 13 -35.54 2.96 59.67
C LEU A 13 -34.28 2.37 60.32
N ALA A 14 -33.11 2.75 59.78
CA ALA A 14 -31.76 2.71 60.37
C ALA A 14 -31.06 1.36 60.58
N ALA A 15 -29.97 1.16 59.82
CA ALA A 15 -28.61 0.99 60.38
C ALA A 15 -27.56 1.27 59.28
N LEU A 16 -26.42 1.88 59.65
CA LEU A 16 -25.28 2.02 58.73
C LEU A 16 -24.57 0.67 58.55
N GLY A 17 -24.21 0.36 57.31
CA GLY A 17 -23.33 -0.75 56.96
C GLY A 17 -22.53 -0.40 55.71
N THR A 18 -21.35 0.20 55.90
CA THR A 18 -20.38 0.41 54.83
C THR A 18 -19.81 -0.94 54.40
N VAL A 19 -20.32 -1.49 53.31
CA VAL A 19 -19.61 -2.51 52.52
C VAL A 19 -18.85 -1.75 51.43
N PRO A 20 -17.56 -2.02 51.19
CA PRO A 20 -16.86 -1.41 50.07
C PRO A 20 -17.61 -1.72 48.78
N GLY A 21 -17.82 -0.72 47.93
CA GLY A 21 -18.15 -0.98 46.54
C GLY A 21 -16.98 -1.76 45.96
N GLY A 22 -17.11 -3.09 45.88
CA GLY A 22 -16.19 -3.90 45.10
C GLY A 22 -16.22 -3.33 43.69
N ALA A 23 -15.05 -2.95 43.17
CA ALA A 23 -14.94 -2.46 41.82
C ALA A 23 -15.64 -3.47 40.90
N VAL A 24 -16.69 -3.02 40.21
CA VAL A 24 -17.27 -3.80 39.12
C VAL A 24 -16.12 -4.00 38.14
N ALA A 25 -15.74 -5.26 37.92
CA ALA A 25 -14.60 -5.59 37.10
C ALA A 25 -14.76 -4.92 35.72
N ARG A 26 -13.69 -4.32 35.20
CA ARG A 26 -13.65 -3.87 33.80
C ARG A 26 -14.01 -5.08 32.94
N SER A 27 -15.11 -4.97 32.21
CA SER A 27 -15.63 -6.02 31.35
C SER A 27 -15.58 -5.53 29.91
N GLN A 28 -14.61 -6.04 29.14
CA GLN A 28 -14.49 -5.94 27.68
C GLN A 28 -14.12 -4.57 27.04
N ASP A 29 -13.84 -3.51 27.81
CA ASP A 29 -13.49 -2.17 27.28
C ASP A 29 -11.99 -1.77 27.47
N ASP A 30 -11.03 -2.63 27.14
CA ASP A 30 -9.57 -2.33 27.28
C ASP A 30 -8.75 -2.66 25.98
N ALA A 31 -9.40 -2.87 24.82
CA ALA A 31 -8.72 -3.13 23.54
C ALA A 31 -8.45 -1.83 22.76
N PHE A 32 -7.28 -1.73 22.12
CA PHE A 32 -6.97 -0.63 21.20
C PHE A 32 -7.83 -0.72 19.93
N GLY A 33 -8.34 0.41 19.46
CA GLY A 33 -9.25 0.48 18.32
C GLY A 33 -9.58 1.92 17.91
N PRO A 34 -10.39 2.10 16.86
CA PRO A 34 -10.70 3.43 16.33
C PRO A 34 -11.51 4.26 17.34
N ALA A 35 -11.10 5.51 17.52
CA ALA A 35 -11.85 6.52 18.24
C ALA A 35 -13.08 6.98 17.43
N GLY A 36 -12.92 7.10 16.11
CA GLY A 36 -13.94 7.55 15.18
C GLY A 36 -13.69 7.05 13.76
N ARG A 37 -14.66 7.35 12.87
CA ARG A 37 -14.54 7.12 11.44
C ARG A 37 -15.46 8.05 10.65
N VAL A 38 -15.07 8.41 9.44
CA VAL A 38 -15.90 9.15 8.49
C VAL A 38 -15.81 8.51 7.11
N ALA A 39 -16.94 8.42 6.41
CA ALA A 39 -16.99 7.86 5.07
C ALA A 39 -16.33 8.83 4.06
N VAL A 40 -15.41 8.31 3.26
CA VAL A 40 -14.80 8.99 2.12
C VAL A 40 -14.76 7.95 1.01
N THR A 41 -15.60 8.11 -0.02
CA THR A 41 -15.68 7.16 -1.12
C THR A 41 -14.34 7.13 -1.85
N GLY A 42 -13.81 5.92 -2.05
CA GLY A 42 -12.54 5.70 -2.73
C GLY A 42 -11.29 6.09 -1.93
N ALA A 43 -11.36 6.22 -0.60
CA ALA A 43 -10.20 6.58 0.22
C ALA A 43 -8.98 5.67 -0.02
N MET A 44 -7.84 6.30 -0.36
CA MET A 44 -6.53 5.70 -0.61
C MET A 44 -5.51 6.30 0.36
N ASP A 45 -4.59 7.17 -0.08
CA ASP A 45 -3.55 7.77 0.79
C ASP A 45 -3.99 9.03 1.57
N THR A 46 -3.12 9.51 2.47
CA THR A 46 -3.38 10.71 3.29
C THR A 46 -2.19 11.64 3.53
N ALA A 47 -2.42 12.94 3.33
CA ALA A 47 -1.55 14.02 3.82
C ALA A 47 -2.17 14.75 5.02
N VAL A 48 -1.33 15.33 5.89
CA VAL A 48 -1.75 16.02 7.13
C VAL A 48 -1.37 17.49 7.09
N GLY A 49 -2.23 18.37 7.60
CA GLY A 49 -1.96 19.81 7.74
C GLY A 49 -1.02 20.16 8.89
N ASP A 50 -0.40 21.35 8.81
CA ASP A 50 0.49 21.90 9.85
C ASP A 50 -0.19 22.05 11.24
N ASP A 51 -1.52 22.09 11.27
CA ASP A 51 -2.33 22.10 12.49
C ASP A 51 -2.38 20.73 13.18
N GLY A 52 -2.08 19.64 12.45
CA GLY A 52 -2.32 18.27 12.87
C GLY A 52 -3.80 17.92 13.02
N GLU A 53 -4.72 18.77 12.57
CA GLU A 53 -6.17 18.66 12.80
C GLU A 53 -6.96 18.64 11.49
N THR A 54 -6.32 18.97 10.36
CA THR A 54 -6.85 18.80 9.00
C THR A 54 -6.13 17.66 8.28
N VAL A 55 -6.87 16.70 7.71
CA VAL A 55 -6.35 15.60 6.88
C VAL A 55 -6.91 15.68 5.46
N TYR A 56 -6.06 15.45 4.47
CA TYR A 56 -6.40 15.38 3.06
C TYR A 56 -6.35 13.92 2.63
N VAL A 57 -7.42 13.41 2.04
CA VAL A 57 -7.59 11.98 1.72
C VAL A 57 -7.70 11.85 0.21
N ALA A 58 -6.75 11.16 -0.43
CA ALA A 58 -6.83 10.78 -1.84
C ALA A 58 -8.00 9.81 -2.02
N ALA A 59 -8.77 9.96 -3.12
CA ALA A 59 -10.13 9.44 -3.15
C ALA A 59 -10.57 8.83 -4.48
N THR A 60 -9.64 8.28 -5.28
CA THR A 60 -9.79 7.63 -6.60
C THR A 60 -10.32 8.47 -7.77
N ASP A 61 -11.24 9.40 -7.55
CA ASP A 61 -11.79 10.34 -8.55
C ASP A 61 -11.60 11.81 -8.10
N GLY A 62 -10.62 12.03 -7.22
CA GLY A 62 -10.34 13.32 -6.59
C GLY A 62 -9.79 13.17 -5.17
N PHE A 63 -10.09 14.13 -4.29
CA PHE A 63 -9.73 14.08 -2.87
C PHE A 63 -10.82 14.66 -1.94
N ALA A 64 -10.70 14.38 -0.65
CA ALA A 64 -11.51 14.98 0.42
C ALA A 64 -10.63 15.72 1.43
N VAL A 65 -11.20 16.71 2.12
CA VAL A 65 -10.60 17.41 3.26
C VAL A 65 -11.42 17.08 4.50
N VAL A 66 -10.77 16.67 5.58
CA VAL A 66 -11.40 16.13 6.79
C VAL A 66 -10.85 16.84 8.04
N ASP A 67 -11.74 17.35 8.87
CA ASP A 67 -11.45 17.80 10.24
C ASP A 67 -11.38 16.57 11.16
N VAL A 68 -10.25 16.41 11.85
CA VAL A 68 -9.99 15.36 12.84
C VAL A 68 -9.67 15.92 14.24
N SER A 69 -9.96 17.21 14.50
CA SER A 69 -9.77 17.87 15.80
C SER A 69 -10.52 17.18 16.95
N ASP A 70 -11.67 16.57 16.66
CA ASP A 70 -12.28 15.53 17.49
C ASP A 70 -12.11 14.16 16.82
N LEU A 71 -11.10 13.41 17.27
CA LEU A 71 -10.83 12.04 16.81
C LEU A 71 -12.02 11.08 17.01
N ALA A 72 -13.00 11.39 17.87
CA ALA A 72 -14.21 10.58 18.02
C ALA A 72 -15.32 10.93 17.01
N SER A 73 -15.23 12.08 16.33
CA SER A 73 -16.21 12.58 15.36
C SER A 73 -15.57 13.30 14.16
N PRO A 74 -14.66 12.64 13.41
CA PRO A 74 -14.06 13.25 12.21
C PRO A 74 -15.13 13.64 11.19
N THR A 75 -14.94 14.76 10.50
CA THR A 75 -15.97 15.38 9.65
C THR A 75 -15.39 15.88 8.33
N VAL A 76 -15.99 15.49 7.19
CA VAL A 76 -15.62 16.02 5.87
C VAL A 76 -15.98 17.51 5.79
N LEU A 77 -14.97 18.35 5.50
CA LEU A 77 -15.11 19.79 5.25
C LEU A 77 -15.41 20.07 3.78
N ALA A 78 -14.70 19.39 2.88
CA ALA A 78 -14.82 19.56 1.44
C ALA A 78 -14.52 18.26 0.69
N GLU A 79 -15.05 18.16 -0.53
CA GLU A 79 -14.61 17.19 -1.52
C GLU A 79 -14.29 17.92 -2.82
N ARG A 80 -13.29 17.44 -3.56
CA ARG A 80 -12.96 17.86 -4.92
C ARG A 80 -12.91 16.61 -5.78
N ARG A 81 -14.04 16.35 -6.42
CA ARG A 81 -14.29 15.28 -7.39
C ARG A 81 -14.30 15.87 -8.80
N ASP A 82 -14.36 15.04 -9.83
CA ASP A 82 -14.54 15.48 -11.23
C ASP A 82 -13.45 16.46 -11.73
N ILE A 83 -12.21 16.28 -11.25
CA ILE A 83 -11.06 17.13 -11.61
C ILE A 83 -10.85 17.06 -13.13
N GLN A 84 -10.80 18.22 -13.80
CA GLN A 84 -10.70 18.32 -15.27
C GLN A 84 -11.83 17.60 -16.06
N ALA A 85 -13.06 17.56 -15.54
CA ALA A 85 -14.21 16.95 -16.23
C ALA A 85 -14.55 17.52 -17.62
N ASP A 86 -14.15 18.76 -17.93
CA ASP A 86 -14.33 19.37 -19.26
C ASP A 86 -13.22 18.97 -20.27
N HIS A 87 -12.20 18.21 -19.84
CA HIS A 87 -11.14 17.69 -20.71
C HIS A 87 -11.63 16.53 -21.59
N GLU A 88 -11.09 16.35 -22.80
CA GLU A 88 -11.56 15.33 -23.77
C GLU A 88 -11.43 13.90 -23.22
N GLN A 89 -10.44 13.65 -22.37
CA GLN A 89 -10.19 12.36 -21.71
C GLN A 89 -10.52 12.37 -20.20
N GLY A 90 -11.13 13.45 -19.70
CA GLY A 90 -11.43 13.64 -18.28
C GLY A 90 -12.72 12.96 -17.81
N PRO A 91 -13.02 13.00 -16.50
CA PRO A 91 -12.20 13.59 -15.43
C PRO A 91 -10.94 12.78 -15.11
N LEU A 92 -10.04 13.34 -14.32
CA LEU A 92 -8.91 12.64 -13.73
C LEU A 92 -9.40 11.54 -12.78
N THR A 93 -8.94 10.32 -12.99
CA THR A 93 -9.28 9.12 -12.20
C THR A 93 -8.01 8.42 -11.72
N GLY A 94 -8.16 7.37 -10.91
CA GLY A 94 -7.04 6.62 -10.34
C GLY A 94 -6.18 7.45 -9.38
N VAL A 95 -6.78 8.45 -8.73
CA VAL A 95 -6.12 9.32 -7.75
C VAL A 95 -5.93 8.53 -6.45
N TRP A 96 -4.78 7.89 -6.29
CA TRP A 96 -4.46 7.11 -5.09
C TRP A 96 -3.66 7.88 -4.06
N ASP A 97 -2.93 8.91 -4.49
CA ASP A 97 -2.03 9.68 -3.62
C ASP A 97 -2.39 11.18 -3.53
N VAL A 98 -1.99 11.79 -2.42
CA VAL A 98 -2.15 13.20 -2.09
C VAL A 98 -1.00 13.67 -1.20
N GLU A 99 -0.31 14.74 -1.61
CA GLU A 99 0.75 15.38 -0.82
C GLU A 99 0.42 16.86 -0.55
N ARG A 100 0.88 17.40 0.59
CA ARG A 100 0.69 18.79 1.01
C ARG A 100 2.02 19.51 1.24
N SER A 101 2.13 20.74 0.76
CA SER A 101 3.20 21.66 1.11
C SER A 101 2.67 23.06 1.40
N GLY A 102 2.76 23.50 2.65
CA GLY A 102 2.24 24.79 3.10
C GLY A 102 0.73 24.92 2.88
N SER A 103 0.30 25.82 1.99
CA SER A 103 -1.11 26.00 1.59
C SER A 103 -1.51 25.20 0.34
N ASN A 104 -0.61 24.40 -0.23
CA ASN A 104 -0.85 23.71 -1.48
C ASN A 104 -1.05 22.21 -1.25
N VAL A 105 -1.95 21.60 -2.02
CA VAL A 105 -2.18 20.15 -2.08
C VAL A 105 -2.06 19.69 -3.52
N LEU A 106 -1.26 18.64 -3.74
CA LEU A 106 -1.06 17.98 -5.02
C LEU A 106 -1.78 16.64 -5.00
N VAL A 107 -2.53 16.35 -6.07
CA VAL A 107 -3.06 15.02 -6.36
C VAL A 107 -2.70 14.65 -7.79
N ALA A 108 -2.47 13.37 -8.08
CA ALA A 108 -2.17 12.92 -9.43
C ALA A 108 -2.84 11.59 -9.76
N GLY A 109 -2.89 11.25 -11.03
CA GLY A 109 -3.38 9.97 -11.50
C GLY A 109 -3.45 9.84 -13.02
N PRO A 110 -3.94 8.69 -13.52
CA PRO A 110 -4.16 7.47 -12.77
C PRO A 110 -2.83 6.86 -12.31
N ALA A 111 -2.86 6.19 -11.16
CA ALA A 111 -1.72 5.41 -10.65
C ALA A 111 -1.43 4.13 -11.46
N GLY A 112 -2.41 3.65 -12.23
CA GLY A 112 -2.27 2.54 -13.16
C GLY A 112 -2.01 3.00 -14.60
N ALA A 113 -1.23 2.21 -15.35
CA ALA A 113 -0.93 2.48 -16.75
C ALA A 113 -2.12 2.14 -17.70
N GLY A 114 -3.14 3.00 -17.74
CA GLY A 114 -4.28 2.91 -18.67
C GLY A 114 -4.10 3.82 -19.90
N GLU A 115 -4.16 3.30 -21.13
CA GLU A 115 -3.81 4.03 -22.37
C GLU A 115 -4.81 5.13 -22.81
N THR A 116 -6.01 5.18 -22.22
CA THR A 116 -7.13 6.00 -22.75
C THR A 116 -7.65 7.10 -21.81
N GLU A 117 -7.16 7.14 -20.59
CA GLU A 117 -7.64 8.05 -19.53
C GLU A 117 -6.78 9.32 -19.46
N LEU A 118 -7.33 10.43 -18.95
CA LEU A 118 -6.56 11.64 -18.65
C LEU A 118 -5.50 11.30 -17.60
N ARG A 119 -4.24 11.65 -17.89
CA ARG A 119 -3.10 11.50 -17.01
C ARG A 119 -2.55 12.87 -16.61
N GLY A 120 -2.23 13.05 -15.34
CA GLY A 120 -1.59 14.28 -14.89
C GLY A 120 -1.67 14.52 -13.39
N ALA A 121 -1.17 15.69 -13.00
CA ALA A 121 -1.17 16.18 -11.62
C ALA A 121 -1.95 17.50 -11.51
N ALA A 122 -2.66 17.69 -10.40
CA ALA A 122 -3.51 18.85 -10.12
C ALA A 122 -3.10 19.47 -8.78
N LEU A 123 -2.73 20.76 -8.81
CA LEU A 123 -2.36 21.53 -7.63
C LEU A 123 -3.55 22.39 -7.17
N PHE A 124 -3.87 22.33 -5.88
CA PHE A 124 -4.95 23.09 -5.24
C PHE A 124 -4.42 23.99 -4.11
N ASP A 125 -4.94 25.22 -4.02
CA ASP A 125 -4.83 26.05 -2.82
C ASP A 125 -5.85 25.56 -1.79
N VAL A 126 -5.38 25.23 -0.59
CA VAL A 126 -6.17 24.76 0.56
C VAL A 126 -6.04 25.69 1.77
N SER A 127 -5.61 26.94 1.57
CA SER A 127 -5.58 28.00 2.58
C SER A 127 -6.93 28.25 3.26
N THR A 128 -8.02 27.84 2.60
CA THR A 128 -9.37 27.73 3.16
C THR A 128 -9.85 26.27 3.05
N PRO A 129 -9.74 25.44 4.12
CA PRO A 129 -9.95 23.98 4.03
C PRO A 129 -11.34 23.50 3.58
N ASP A 130 -12.40 24.28 3.78
CA ASP A 130 -13.75 23.97 3.27
C ASP A 130 -13.97 24.45 1.81
N ALA A 131 -13.02 25.17 1.24
CA ALA A 131 -13.05 25.71 -0.12
C ALA A 131 -11.72 25.56 -0.90
N PRO A 132 -11.16 24.35 -1.11
CA PRO A 132 -10.02 24.17 -2.02
C PRO A 132 -10.24 24.74 -3.42
N GLU A 133 -9.26 25.43 -4.01
CA GLU A 133 -9.34 26.01 -5.36
C GLU A 133 -8.25 25.43 -6.27
N LEU A 134 -8.60 25.00 -7.49
CA LEU A 134 -7.62 24.47 -8.45
C LEU A 134 -6.74 25.62 -8.95
N VAL A 135 -5.42 25.50 -8.73
CA VAL A 135 -4.40 26.49 -9.12
C VAL A 135 -3.79 26.14 -10.46
N SER A 136 -3.38 24.88 -10.64
CA SER A 136 -2.66 24.43 -11.84
C SER A 136 -2.94 22.97 -12.14
N PHE A 137 -2.79 22.58 -13.41
CA PHE A 137 -2.86 21.19 -13.86
C PHE A 137 -1.72 20.95 -14.85
N HIS A 138 -1.07 19.80 -14.73
CA HIS A 138 -0.02 19.35 -15.65
C HIS A 138 -0.41 18.01 -16.22
N GLU A 139 -0.69 17.97 -17.52
CA GLU A 139 -0.99 16.74 -18.25
C GLU A 139 0.31 15.98 -18.54
N THR A 140 0.32 14.67 -18.26
CA THR A 140 1.49 13.79 -18.44
C THR A 140 1.26 12.77 -19.55
N ASP A 141 2.33 12.34 -20.22
CA ASP A 141 2.28 11.23 -21.18
C ASP A 141 2.37 9.85 -20.51
N HIS A 142 2.66 9.80 -19.21
CA HIS A 142 2.81 8.63 -18.35
C HIS A 142 1.78 8.63 -17.20
N ALA A 143 1.57 7.47 -16.57
CA ALA A 143 0.77 7.36 -15.35
C ALA A 143 1.57 7.89 -14.15
N VAL A 144 0.89 8.41 -13.13
CA VAL A 144 1.52 8.94 -11.91
C VAL A 144 0.93 8.20 -10.72
N HIS A 145 1.76 7.42 -10.03
CA HIS A 145 1.37 6.53 -8.93
C HIS A 145 1.30 7.26 -7.60
N ASN A 146 2.46 7.75 -7.16
CA ASN A 146 2.62 8.65 -6.02
C ASN A 146 3.38 9.92 -6.44
N VAL A 147 3.40 10.92 -5.56
CA VAL A 147 3.95 12.26 -5.74
C VAL A 147 4.66 12.77 -4.49
N ALA A 148 5.53 13.77 -4.65
CA ALA A 148 5.97 14.64 -3.55
C ALA A 148 5.85 16.12 -3.95
N LEU A 149 5.84 17.04 -2.98
CA LEU A 149 5.63 18.48 -3.22
C LEU A 149 6.48 19.38 -2.32
N ASP A 150 7.21 20.34 -2.91
CA ASP A 150 7.79 21.49 -2.20
C ASP A 150 7.23 22.81 -2.76
N GLY A 151 6.32 23.45 -2.02
CA GLY A 151 5.61 24.65 -2.47
C GLY A 151 4.83 24.41 -3.76
N THR A 152 5.43 24.73 -4.90
CA THR A 152 4.90 24.51 -6.26
C THR A 152 5.73 23.53 -7.10
N THR A 153 6.86 23.05 -6.60
CA THR A 153 7.70 22.06 -7.26
C THR A 153 7.15 20.67 -6.96
N ALA A 154 6.54 20.04 -7.97
CA ALA A 154 5.99 18.70 -7.89
C ALA A 154 7.01 17.66 -8.37
N TYR A 155 7.14 16.57 -7.63
CA TYR A 155 7.90 15.38 -8.01
C TYR A 155 6.89 14.28 -8.32
N LEU A 156 6.90 13.76 -9.54
CA LEU A 156 5.92 12.79 -10.04
C LEU A 156 6.63 11.47 -10.34
N THR A 157 6.03 10.35 -9.95
CA THR A 157 6.47 9.03 -10.40
C THR A 157 6.15 8.84 -11.88
N GLY A 158 7.15 8.54 -12.69
CA GLY A 158 7.04 8.32 -14.15
C GLY A 158 6.55 6.92 -14.51
N SER A 159 5.43 6.49 -13.90
CA SER A 159 4.99 5.10 -13.91
C SER A 159 4.61 4.59 -15.29
N GLY A 160 5.24 3.48 -15.69
CA GLY A 160 5.04 2.86 -17.00
C GLY A 160 5.86 3.47 -18.14
N ASP A 161 6.66 4.53 -17.90
CA ASP A 161 7.74 4.91 -18.82
C ASP A 161 8.86 3.86 -18.78
N ALA A 162 9.53 3.62 -19.91
CA ALA A 162 10.57 2.58 -20.01
C ALA A 162 11.77 2.80 -19.04
N ARG A 163 12.02 4.04 -18.63
CA ARG A 163 13.05 4.42 -17.66
C ARG A 163 12.52 4.50 -16.23
N GLU A 164 11.21 4.53 -16.03
CA GLU A 164 10.52 4.74 -14.73
C GLU A 164 11.14 5.95 -13.97
N PRO A 165 11.19 7.16 -14.55
CA PRO A 165 11.87 8.29 -13.93
C PRO A 165 11.09 8.88 -12.73
N VAL A 166 11.77 9.65 -11.89
CA VAL A 166 11.15 10.77 -11.19
C VAL A 166 11.10 11.95 -12.16
N VAL A 167 9.93 12.53 -12.37
CA VAL A 167 9.73 13.73 -13.21
C VAL A 167 9.50 14.93 -12.29
N VAL A 168 10.27 16.01 -12.47
CA VAL A 168 10.14 17.24 -11.68
C VAL A 168 9.43 18.30 -12.51
N VAL A 169 8.40 18.92 -11.95
CA VAL A 169 7.50 19.86 -12.64
C VAL A 169 7.31 21.10 -11.77
N GLU A 170 7.48 22.29 -12.34
CA GLU A 170 6.97 23.52 -11.71
C GLU A 170 5.48 23.69 -12.01
N MET A 171 4.68 23.85 -10.96
CA MET A 171 3.22 23.93 -11.00
C MET A 171 2.74 25.35 -10.68
N ASP A 172 2.78 26.26 -11.66
CA ASP A 172 2.47 27.68 -11.50
C ASP A 172 1.07 28.10 -11.99
N ASP A 173 0.60 29.24 -11.47
CA ASP A 173 -0.76 29.78 -11.61
C ASP A 173 -1.10 30.31 -13.01
N GLY A 174 -0.07 30.48 -13.86
CA GLY A 174 -0.20 30.95 -15.24
C GLY A 174 -0.73 29.89 -16.22
N GLY A 175 -0.76 28.61 -15.81
CA GLY A 175 -1.12 27.48 -16.68
C GLY A 175 -0.01 27.03 -17.64
N ASP A 176 1.21 27.52 -17.47
CA ASP A 176 2.43 27.14 -18.22
C ASP A 176 3.27 26.10 -17.41
N SER A 177 2.60 25.14 -16.77
CA SER A 177 3.26 24.08 -16.00
C SER A 177 4.20 23.28 -16.91
N SER A 178 5.45 23.13 -16.50
CA SER A 178 6.48 22.54 -17.37
C SER A 178 7.42 21.59 -16.62
N ALA A 179 7.71 20.46 -17.27
CA ALA A 179 8.72 19.53 -16.79
C ALA A 179 10.09 20.20 -16.79
N VAL A 180 10.67 20.34 -15.60
CA VAL A 180 11.98 20.94 -15.36
C VAL A 180 13.07 19.97 -15.79
N THR A 181 12.94 18.72 -15.34
CA THR A 181 13.91 17.64 -15.53
C THR A 181 13.28 16.29 -15.22
N ALA A 182 14.00 15.21 -15.54
CA ALA A 182 13.64 13.85 -15.15
C ALA A 182 14.92 13.08 -14.79
N TRP A 183 14.86 12.27 -13.73
CA TRP A 183 15.97 11.45 -13.25
C TRP A 183 15.53 9.99 -13.12
N SER A 184 16.38 9.04 -13.48
CA SER A 184 16.15 7.61 -13.29
C SER A 184 17.39 6.92 -12.72
N PRO A 185 17.28 5.78 -12.01
CA PRO A 185 18.41 4.93 -11.66
C PRO A 185 19.32 4.60 -12.85
N VAL A 186 18.77 4.57 -14.07
CA VAL A 186 19.55 4.38 -15.32
C VAL A 186 20.59 5.50 -15.54
N ASP A 187 20.35 6.73 -15.07
CA ASP A 187 21.31 7.84 -15.15
C ASP A 187 22.48 7.68 -14.17
N ALA A 188 22.34 6.84 -13.14
CA ALA A 188 23.40 6.51 -12.19
C ALA A 188 24.20 5.26 -12.59
N ASP A 189 23.55 4.27 -13.22
CA ASP A 189 24.19 3.06 -13.73
C ASP A 189 23.48 2.54 -15.00
N ASP A 190 24.10 2.75 -16.17
CA ASP A 190 23.62 2.30 -17.49
C ASP A 190 23.22 0.81 -17.54
N ARG A 191 23.77 -0.05 -16.67
CA ARG A 191 23.42 -1.47 -16.62
C ARG A 191 21.95 -1.68 -16.29
N LEU A 192 21.34 -0.78 -15.51
CA LEU A 192 19.93 -0.79 -15.13
C LEU A 192 18.99 -0.65 -16.34
N ALA A 193 19.45 -0.09 -17.47
CA ALA A 193 18.69 -0.11 -18.72
C ALA A 193 18.37 -1.54 -19.22
N ASN A 194 19.11 -2.55 -18.76
CA ASN A 194 18.89 -3.97 -19.09
C ASN A 194 18.07 -4.72 -18.03
N VAL A 195 17.62 -4.02 -16.98
CA VAL A 195 16.65 -4.51 -16.01
C VAL A 195 15.26 -4.07 -16.47
N ALA A 196 14.31 -5.01 -16.47
CA ALA A 196 12.92 -4.75 -16.86
C ALA A 196 12.32 -3.61 -16.03
N SER A 197 11.51 -2.74 -16.65
CA SER A 197 10.99 -1.52 -15.99
C SER A 197 10.19 -1.84 -14.72
N GLY A 198 9.36 -2.88 -14.75
CA GLY A 198 8.63 -3.36 -13.56
C GLY A 198 9.50 -3.92 -12.41
N LEU A 199 10.81 -4.13 -12.60
CA LEU A 199 11.78 -4.44 -11.52
C LEU A 199 12.56 -3.19 -11.05
N ARG A 200 12.17 -2.03 -11.56
CA ARG A 200 12.68 -0.68 -11.29
C ARG A 200 11.51 0.31 -11.28
N ASN A 201 10.33 -0.13 -10.86
CA ASN A 201 9.17 0.75 -10.83
C ASN A 201 9.43 1.84 -9.79
N CYS A 202 9.33 3.11 -10.21
CA CYS A 202 9.37 4.24 -9.29
C CYS A 202 8.02 4.30 -8.60
N HIS A 203 7.93 3.73 -7.41
CA HIS A 203 6.66 3.52 -6.75
C HIS A 203 6.25 4.72 -5.91
N ASP A 204 7.15 5.21 -5.05
CA ASP A 204 6.84 6.22 -4.05
C ASP A 204 7.99 7.21 -3.82
N LEU A 205 7.67 8.39 -3.32
CA LEU A 205 8.52 9.57 -3.21
C LEU A 205 8.32 10.28 -1.86
N LEU A 206 9.29 10.18 -0.95
CA LEU A 206 9.32 11.00 0.26
C LEU A 206 10.29 12.17 0.06
N LEU A 207 9.82 13.39 0.30
CA LEU A 207 10.68 14.58 0.39
C LEU A 207 10.93 14.96 1.86
N ASP A 208 12.21 15.06 2.25
CA ASP A 208 12.65 15.56 3.56
C ASP A 208 13.72 16.65 3.35
N GLY A 209 13.27 17.91 3.32
CA GLY A 209 14.12 19.06 2.98
C GLY A 209 14.75 18.91 1.60
N ASP A 210 16.07 19.06 1.51
CA ASP A 210 16.84 18.93 0.26
C ASP A 210 17.04 17.45 -0.19
N ARG A 211 16.30 16.48 0.36
CA ARG A 211 16.46 15.04 0.08
C ARG A 211 15.18 14.41 -0.42
N LEU A 212 15.24 13.78 -1.58
CA LEU A 212 14.15 12.95 -2.12
C LEU A 212 14.53 11.47 -2.00
N TYR A 213 13.71 10.68 -1.29
CA TYR A 213 13.83 9.24 -1.15
C TYR A 213 12.84 8.58 -2.10
N ALA A 214 13.32 8.04 -3.22
CA ALA A 214 12.52 7.41 -4.24
C ALA A 214 12.57 5.88 -4.12
N SER A 215 11.43 5.25 -3.84
CA SER A 215 11.31 3.79 -3.67
C SER A 215 11.20 3.08 -5.02
N TYR A 216 12.24 2.33 -5.37
CA TYR A 216 12.45 1.74 -6.69
C TYR A 216 12.39 0.19 -6.67
N TRP A 217 11.45 -0.38 -5.91
CA TRP A 217 11.13 -1.82 -5.86
C TRP A 217 12.37 -2.72 -5.66
N GLU A 218 12.68 -3.63 -6.58
CA GLU A 218 13.83 -4.54 -6.49
C GLU A 218 15.16 -3.79 -6.63
N THR A 219 15.17 -2.56 -7.13
CA THR A 219 16.35 -1.68 -7.09
C THR A 219 16.46 -0.81 -5.84
N GLY A 220 15.60 -0.97 -4.84
CA GLY A 220 15.76 -0.37 -3.50
C GLY A 220 15.39 1.12 -3.46
N THR A 221 15.59 1.79 -2.33
CA THR A 221 15.26 3.22 -2.18
C THR A 221 16.47 4.07 -2.56
N TRP A 222 16.36 4.91 -3.59
CA TRP A 222 17.40 5.85 -4.00
C TRP A 222 17.23 7.17 -3.25
N VAL A 223 18.34 7.75 -2.77
CA VAL A 223 18.32 9.07 -2.12
C VAL A 223 18.98 10.08 -3.03
N LEU A 224 18.24 11.11 -3.41
CA LEU A 224 18.68 12.20 -4.27
C LEU A 224 18.86 13.49 -3.46
N ASP A 225 19.92 14.25 -3.75
CA ASP A 225 19.98 15.67 -3.42
C ASP A 225 19.13 16.43 -4.46
N VAL A 226 18.15 17.19 -3.96
CA VAL A 226 17.21 18.00 -4.76
C VAL A 226 17.23 19.48 -4.35
N SER A 227 18.29 19.94 -3.69
CA SER A 227 18.50 21.37 -3.35
C SER A 227 18.52 22.30 -4.58
N ASP A 228 18.78 21.74 -5.76
CA ASP A 228 18.40 22.30 -7.06
C ASP A 228 17.45 21.31 -7.77
N PRO A 229 16.13 21.56 -7.79
CA PRO A 229 15.16 20.65 -8.41
C PRO A 229 15.34 20.50 -9.93
N ALA A 230 16.09 21.40 -10.58
CA ALA A 230 16.44 21.26 -11.99
C ALA A 230 17.63 20.30 -12.23
N SER A 231 18.35 19.92 -11.18
CA SER A 231 19.52 19.02 -11.26
C SER A 231 19.59 17.98 -10.12
N PRO A 232 18.57 17.11 -9.93
CA PRO A 232 18.62 16.01 -8.96
C PRO A 232 19.86 15.14 -9.14
N SER A 233 20.51 14.77 -8.03
CA SER A 233 21.73 13.95 -8.08
C SER A 233 21.74 12.85 -7.00
N PRO A 234 22.10 11.60 -7.33
CA PRO A 234 22.06 10.51 -6.36
C PRO A 234 23.18 10.63 -5.33
N VAL A 235 22.82 10.62 -4.05
CA VAL A 235 23.75 10.65 -2.90
C VAL A 235 23.81 9.33 -2.14
N GLY A 236 22.80 8.46 -2.26
CA GLY A 236 22.79 7.15 -1.63
C GLY A 236 21.76 6.18 -2.21
N ARG A 237 21.82 4.92 -1.77
CA ARG A 237 20.89 3.85 -2.12
C ARG A 237 20.74 2.91 -0.93
N VAL A 238 19.52 2.60 -0.54
CA VAL A 238 19.21 1.74 0.60
C VAL A 238 18.53 0.47 0.11
N GLY A 239 19.22 -0.66 0.27
CA GLY A 239 18.71 -1.97 -0.05
C GLY A 239 18.45 -2.20 -1.55
N GLY A 240 17.41 -2.98 -1.84
CA GLY A 240 17.24 -3.60 -3.15
C GLY A 240 18.20 -4.77 -3.38
N LEU A 241 18.22 -5.26 -4.61
CA LEU A 241 18.99 -6.42 -5.04
C LEU A 241 20.25 -6.01 -5.85
N PRO A 242 21.28 -6.87 -5.90
CA PRO A 242 22.39 -6.73 -6.82
C PRO A 242 21.89 -6.71 -8.28
N ILE A 243 22.41 -5.79 -9.08
CA ILE A 243 21.96 -5.55 -10.46
C ILE A 243 22.14 -6.82 -11.32
N GLU A 244 23.18 -7.59 -11.04
CA GLU A 244 23.50 -8.86 -11.70
C GLU A 244 22.41 -9.93 -11.51
N ASN A 245 21.63 -9.84 -10.42
CA ASN A 245 20.50 -10.73 -10.15
C ASN A 245 19.22 -10.28 -10.87
N LEU A 246 19.18 -9.06 -11.39
CA LEU A 246 18.01 -8.45 -12.04
C LEU A 246 18.11 -8.44 -13.58
N THR A 247 19.34 -8.36 -14.11
CA THR A 247 19.57 -8.36 -15.57
C THR A 247 19.13 -9.69 -16.19
N GLY A 248 18.25 -9.61 -17.20
CA GLY A 248 17.73 -10.79 -17.91
C GLY A 248 16.57 -11.52 -17.22
N VAL A 249 16.15 -11.09 -16.02
CA VAL A 249 14.95 -11.61 -15.35
C VAL A 249 13.71 -11.25 -16.17
N SER A 250 12.92 -12.25 -16.54
CA SER A 250 11.80 -12.11 -17.48
C SER A 250 10.69 -13.12 -17.19
N GLY A 251 9.54 -12.98 -17.86
CA GLY A 251 8.41 -13.92 -17.75
C GLY A 251 7.93 -14.13 -16.31
N ASN A 252 7.82 -15.41 -15.91
CA ASN A 252 7.36 -15.80 -14.58
C ASN A 252 8.36 -15.43 -13.47
N ASP A 253 9.67 -15.47 -13.72
CA ASP A 253 10.69 -15.10 -12.73
C ASP A 253 10.59 -13.61 -12.40
N ARG A 254 10.36 -12.76 -13.41
CA ARG A 254 10.06 -11.33 -13.22
C ARG A 254 8.80 -11.15 -12.38
N ARG A 255 7.71 -11.83 -12.74
CA ARG A 255 6.45 -11.77 -12.00
C ARG A 255 6.63 -12.23 -10.55
N ARG A 256 7.46 -13.25 -10.29
CA ARG A 256 7.72 -13.73 -8.93
C ARG A 256 8.46 -12.67 -8.13
N ALA A 257 9.59 -12.15 -8.63
CA ALA A 257 10.35 -11.10 -7.95
C ALA A 257 9.49 -9.87 -7.59
N MET A 258 8.64 -9.44 -8.53
CA MET A 258 7.69 -8.33 -8.35
C MET A 258 6.65 -8.53 -7.24
N PHE A 259 6.42 -9.74 -6.72
CA PHE A 259 5.38 -9.99 -5.70
C PHE A 259 5.87 -10.81 -4.50
N ASN A 260 7.16 -11.11 -4.41
CA ASN A 260 7.74 -11.97 -3.37
C ASN A 260 9.04 -11.36 -2.84
N PRO A 261 9.28 -11.36 -1.52
CA PRO A 261 10.56 -10.93 -0.99
C PRO A 261 11.70 -11.85 -1.46
N PRO A 262 12.94 -11.34 -1.56
CA PRO A 262 13.37 -9.98 -1.25
C PRO A 262 13.23 -9.03 -2.44
N GLY A 263 12.78 -7.79 -2.19
CA GLY A 263 12.57 -6.80 -3.24
C GLY A 263 11.58 -5.73 -2.80
N ASN A 264 10.76 -5.25 -3.75
CA ASN A 264 9.47 -4.59 -3.47
C ASN A 264 9.54 -3.37 -2.54
N ALA A 265 10.65 -2.62 -2.49
CA ALA A 265 10.71 -1.35 -1.74
C ALA A 265 9.59 -0.41 -2.23
N HIS A 266 8.62 -0.16 -1.34
CA HIS A 266 7.30 0.37 -1.67
C HIS A 266 7.15 1.82 -1.25
N ASN A 267 7.16 2.08 0.06
CA ASN A 267 7.13 3.40 0.68
C ASN A 267 8.35 3.60 1.59
N ALA A 268 8.76 4.85 1.81
CA ALA A 268 9.87 5.19 2.67
C ALA A 268 9.53 6.38 3.58
N THR A 269 10.01 6.35 4.83
CA THR A 269 9.88 7.47 5.79
C THR A 269 11.15 7.55 6.65
N VAL A 270 11.54 8.76 7.04
CA VAL A 270 12.79 9.02 7.77
C VAL A 270 12.51 9.72 9.11
N ASN A 271 13.35 9.48 10.11
CA ASN A 271 13.32 10.21 11.38
C ASN A 271 14.54 11.14 11.55
N GLY A 272 14.45 12.07 12.50
CA GLY A 272 15.50 13.07 12.77
C GLY A 272 16.81 12.51 13.35
N ASP A 273 16.89 11.21 13.63
CA ASP A 273 18.09 10.53 14.16
C ASP A 273 18.84 9.72 13.08
N GLY A 274 18.44 9.84 11.82
CA GLY A 274 19.06 9.11 10.70
C GLY A 274 18.61 7.65 10.60
N VAL A 275 17.38 7.34 11.01
CA VAL A 275 16.74 6.04 10.74
C VAL A 275 15.80 6.17 9.56
N LEU A 276 16.00 5.36 8.53
CA LEU A 276 15.07 5.17 7.42
C LEU A 276 14.24 3.90 7.65
N ALA A 277 12.92 4.01 7.59
CA ALA A 277 12.01 2.90 7.45
C ALA A 277 11.63 2.75 5.97
N VAL A 278 11.71 1.53 5.45
CA VAL A 278 11.28 1.19 4.09
C VAL A 278 10.29 0.04 4.18
N SER A 279 9.06 0.27 3.75
CA SER A 279 8.08 -0.80 3.63
C SER A 279 8.34 -1.63 2.37
N HIS A 280 7.91 -2.88 2.41
CA HIS A 280 8.01 -3.79 1.29
C HIS A 280 6.63 -4.34 0.97
N GLU A 281 6.09 -4.05 -0.21
CA GLU A 281 4.79 -4.57 -0.64
C GLU A 281 4.97 -5.89 -1.39
N ALA A 282 4.92 -7.00 -0.65
CA ALA A 282 5.11 -8.32 -1.22
C ALA A 282 4.07 -9.31 -0.70
N PHE A 283 3.34 -9.94 -1.61
CA PHE A 283 2.19 -10.81 -1.32
C PHE A 283 2.57 -12.28 -1.10
N GLY A 284 3.84 -12.64 -1.30
CA GLY A 284 4.36 -13.98 -1.13
C GLY A 284 3.75 -15.02 -2.10
N ASP A 285 4.20 -16.25 -1.99
CA ASP A 285 3.71 -17.43 -2.74
C ASP A 285 3.28 -18.57 -1.81
N GLY A 286 3.31 -18.34 -0.49
CA GLY A 286 3.07 -19.33 0.56
C GLY A 286 4.32 -20.11 0.98
N VAL A 287 5.46 -19.94 0.28
CA VAL A 287 6.79 -20.42 0.68
C VAL A 287 7.62 -19.23 1.19
N GLU A 288 7.64 -18.15 0.43
CA GLU A 288 8.19 -16.85 0.81
C GLU A 288 7.12 -16.04 1.55
N GLY A 289 7.52 -15.39 2.65
CA GLY A 289 6.62 -14.66 3.53
C GLY A 289 6.10 -13.35 2.92
N MET A 290 5.12 -12.74 3.58
CA MET A 290 4.62 -11.40 3.23
C MET A 290 5.70 -10.33 3.50
N GLY A 291 5.63 -9.21 2.77
CA GLY A 291 6.50 -8.06 2.95
C GLY A 291 6.32 -7.37 4.31
N GLY A 292 7.42 -6.85 4.85
CA GLY A 292 7.50 -6.17 6.14
C GLY A 292 8.04 -4.74 6.00
N VAL A 293 8.38 -4.11 7.13
CA VAL A 293 9.09 -2.81 7.13
C VAL A 293 10.52 -3.02 7.58
N SER A 294 11.50 -2.68 6.75
CA SER A 294 12.92 -2.75 7.11
C SER A 294 13.40 -1.42 7.68
N LEU A 295 14.17 -1.46 8.77
CA LEU A 295 14.76 -0.28 9.41
C LEU A 295 16.26 -0.23 9.11
N TRP A 296 16.76 0.94 8.74
CA TRP A 296 18.13 1.17 8.32
C TRP A 296 18.73 2.37 9.04
N ASP A 297 19.98 2.22 9.47
CA ASP A 297 20.84 3.33 9.85
C ASP A 297 21.37 4.00 8.58
N ILE A 298 21.02 5.27 8.40
CA ILE A 298 21.48 6.15 7.32
C ILE A 298 22.25 7.37 7.86
N SER A 299 22.69 7.34 9.13
CA SER A 299 23.42 8.46 9.73
C SER A 299 24.75 8.78 9.02
N ASP A 300 25.38 7.77 8.42
CA ASP A 300 26.59 7.93 7.59
C ASP A 300 26.29 8.42 6.14
N LEU A 301 25.03 8.63 5.75
CA LEU A 301 24.65 9.07 4.39
C LEU A 301 25.07 10.52 4.09
N GLU A 302 25.36 11.33 5.12
CA GLU A 302 25.99 12.66 4.97
C GLU A 302 27.50 12.61 4.67
N ALA A 303 28.15 11.44 4.84
CA ALA A 303 29.56 11.26 4.49
C ALA A 303 29.72 11.05 2.98
N GLY A 304 29.57 12.14 2.22
CA GLY A 304 29.48 12.13 0.76
C GLY A 304 30.53 11.28 0.04
N LEU A 305 30.05 10.50 -0.93
CA LEU A 305 30.77 9.72 -1.95
C LEU A 305 32.18 9.26 -1.56
N VAL A 306 32.29 8.02 -1.06
CA VAL A 306 33.59 7.35 -0.93
C VAL A 306 34.17 7.10 -2.34
N GLU A 307 35.06 7.99 -2.80
CA GLU A 307 35.80 7.82 -4.05
C GLU A 307 36.81 6.66 -3.95
N ASP A 308 36.38 5.44 -4.29
CA ASP A 308 37.27 4.29 -4.50
C ASP A 308 37.48 3.99 -6.00
N GLY A 309 37.81 5.04 -6.76
CA GLY A 309 38.25 4.98 -8.16
C GLY A 309 37.16 5.27 -9.21
N PRO A 310 37.47 5.08 -10.51
CA PRO A 310 36.54 5.35 -11.61
C PRO A 310 35.52 4.21 -11.75
N GLY A 311 34.50 4.24 -10.91
CA GLY A 311 33.36 3.35 -10.88
C GLY A 311 32.27 3.97 -10.01
N VAL A 312 31.02 3.54 -10.22
CA VAL A 312 29.83 4.00 -9.47
C VAL A 312 30.15 4.01 -7.97
N PRO A 313 29.83 5.09 -7.22
CA PRO A 313 29.94 5.08 -5.76
C PRO A 313 29.25 3.83 -5.22
N THR A 314 29.82 3.13 -4.25
CA THR A 314 29.08 2.08 -3.55
C THR A 314 28.04 2.76 -2.66
N LEU A 315 26.89 3.09 -3.27
CA LEU A 315 25.77 3.82 -2.65
C LEU A 315 25.13 3.06 -1.48
N GLU A 316 25.47 1.77 -1.33
CA GLU A 316 25.20 0.89 -0.19
C GLU A 316 25.96 1.34 1.08
N THR A 317 25.64 2.53 1.61
CA THR A 317 26.24 3.09 2.84
C THR A 317 25.46 2.75 4.11
N SER A 318 24.29 2.12 3.97
CA SER A 318 23.35 1.90 5.07
C SER A 318 23.47 0.53 5.72
N ARG A 319 23.28 0.50 7.05
CA ARG A 319 23.24 -0.75 7.83
C ARG A 319 21.81 -1.09 8.20
N ARG A 320 21.28 -2.20 7.70
CA ARG A 320 19.98 -2.72 8.17
C ARG A 320 20.06 -3.05 9.66
N LEU A 321 19.19 -2.43 10.44
CA LEU A 321 19.06 -2.61 11.88
C LEU A 321 18.19 -3.84 12.18
N THR A 322 16.98 -3.87 11.63
CA THR A 322 15.98 -4.92 11.87
C THR A 322 14.92 -4.94 10.76
N VAL A 323 13.95 -5.86 10.85
CA VAL A 323 12.76 -5.91 10.01
C VAL A 323 11.54 -6.15 10.90
N LEU A 324 10.54 -5.27 10.80
CA LEU A 324 9.22 -5.43 11.38
C LEU A 324 8.45 -6.40 10.48
N ALA A 325 8.12 -7.58 11.01
CA ALA A 325 7.38 -8.58 10.27
C ALA A 325 5.86 -8.30 10.30
N PRO A 326 5.12 -8.63 9.23
CA PRO A 326 3.66 -8.72 9.29
C PRO A 326 3.22 -9.79 10.29
N SER A 327 1.94 -9.78 10.69
CA SER A 327 1.43 -10.85 11.55
C SER A 327 1.51 -12.20 10.84
N ALA A 328 1.65 -13.26 11.64
CA ALA A 328 1.51 -14.61 11.10
C ALA A 328 0.13 -14.76 10.43
N PRO A 329 0.04 -15.30 9.20
CA PRO A 329 -1.23 -15.48 8.50
C PRO A 329 -2.13 -16.42 9.32
N ASN A 330 -3.38 -16.02 9.57
CA ASN A 330 -4.35 -16.88 10.24
C ASN A 330 -5.04 -17.77 9.17
N PRO A 331 -4.84 -19.10 9.17
CA PRO A 331 -5.44 -19.98 8.17
C PRO A 331 -6.97 -19.98 8.19
N GLU A 332 -7.60 -19.59 9.31
CA GLU A 332 -9.06 -19.54 9.46
C GLU A 332 -9.68 -18.25 8.88
N GLU A 333 -8.90 -17.19 8.71
CA GLU A 333 -9.34 -15.91 8.10
C GLU A 333 -9.22 -15.90 6.57
N GLY A 334 -8.58 -16.92 5.99
CA GLY A 334 -8.33 -17.03 4.55
C GLY A 334 -7.14 -16.19 4.07
N LEU A 335 -6.90 -16.24 2.75
CA LEU A 335 -5.86 -15.39 2.13
C LEU A 335 -6.31 -13.93 2.23
N THR A 336 -5.45 -13.12 2.84
CA THR A 336 -5.72 -11.73 3.23
C THR A 336 -4.57 -10.86 2.73
N LEU A 337 -4.87 -9.65 2.25
CA LEU A 337 -3.84 -8.65 1.92
C LEU A 337 -3.21 -8.22 3.25
N THR A 338 -1.97 -8.64 3.52
CA THR A 338 -1.35 -8.55 4.86
C THR A 338 0.10 -8.06 4.85
N THR A 339 0.59 -7.65 3.67
CA THR A 339 1.92 -7.02 3.52
C THR A 339 1.90 -5.60 4.08
N ALA A 340 3.07 -5.09 4.46
CA ALA A 340 3.25 -3.66 4.73
C ALA A 340 2.87 -2.83 3.49
N HIS A 341 2.20 -1.70 3.71
CA HIS A 341 1.93 -0.69 2.68
C HIS A 341 2.67 0.62 3.06
N ASN A 342 2.00 1.67 3.53
CA ASN A 342 2.69 2.90 3.94
C ASN A 342 3.07 2.92 5.42
N CYS A 343 4.06 3.74 5.74
CA CYS A 343 4.47 4.02 7.11
C CYS A 343 5.02 5.44 7.28
N THR A 344 4.78 6.04 8.44
CA THR A 344 5.19 7.42 8.75
C THR A 344 5.73 7.54 10.17
N PHE A 345 6.82 8.29 10.34
CA PHE A 345 7.40 8.60 11.65
C PHE A 345 6.71 9.77 12.39
N ARG A 346 6.79 9.75 13.73
CA ARG A 346 6.64 10.93 14.58
C ARG A 346 7.59 10.84 15.78
N GLY A 347 8.80 11.38 15.62
CA GLY A 347 9.89 11.14 16.57
C GLY A 347 10.19 9.63 16.65
N ASP A 348 10.31 9.11 17.86
CA ASP A 348 10.63 7.69 18.12
C ASP A 348 9.48 6.71 17.81
N ARG A 349 8.40 7.14 17.16
CA ARG A 349 7.24 6.30 16.83
C ARG A 349 7.08 6.12 15.34
N LEU A 350 6.85 4.88 14.91
CA LEU A 350 6.50 4.56 13.53
C LEU A 350 5.06 4.04 13.47
N TYR A 351 4.23 4.70 12.67
CA TYR A 351 2.88 4.30 12.32
C TYR A 351 2.96 3.53 11.01
N THR A 352 2.21 2.44 10.89
CA THR A 352 2.33 1.49 9.76
C THR A 352 0.95 0.94 9.39
N SER A 353 0.67 0.82 8.09
CA SER A 353 -0.49 0.13 7.53
C SER A 353 -0.10 -1.22 6.92
N TRP A 354 -1.04 -2.16 6.96
CA TRP A 354 -0.84 -3.56 6.59
C TRP A 354 -2.06 -4.13 5.85
N TYR A 355 -2.76 -3.31 5.05
CA TYR A 355 -4.01 -3.66 4.41
C TYR A 355 -5.02 -4.26 5.42
N THR A 356 -5.46 -5.51 5.23
CA THR A 356 -6.42 -6.21 6.11
C THR A 356 -5.80 -6.73 7.41
N ASP A 357 -4.46 -6.78 7.52
CA ASP A 357 -3.76 -7.03 8.79
C ASP A 357 -3.65 -5.76 9.67
N GLY A 358 -4.25 -4.66 9.23
CA GLY A 358 -4.59 -3.54 10.10
C GLY A 358 -3.57 -2.41 10.12
N VAL A 359 -3.50 -1.74 11.27
CA VAL A 359 -2.53 -0.67 11.58
C VAL A 359 -1.75 -1.00 12.84
N ARG A 360 -0.49 -0.55 12.93
CA ARG A 360 0.36 -0.72 14.10
C ARG A 360 1.16 0.54 14.41
N VAL A 361 1.40 0.76 15.70
CA VAL A 361 2.28 1.80 16.22
C VAL A 361 3.44 1.13 16.95
N TYR A 362 4.65 1.40 16.50
CA TYR A 362 5.89 0.90 17.08
C TYR A 362 6.60 1.99 17.91
N ASP A 363 7.25 1.57 18.99
CA ASP A 363 8.29 2.32 19.70
C ASP A 363 9.65 1.93 19.11
N LEU A 364 10.37 2.91 18.59
CA LEU A 364 11.68 2.83 17.95
C LEU A 364 12.74 3.66 18.70
N SER A 365 12.54 3.95 19.98
CA SER A 365 13.57 4.56 20.85
C SER A 365 14.86 3.73 20.97
N ASP A 366 14.78 2.42 20.70
CA ASP A 366 15.88 1.61 20.19
C ASP A 366 15.46 0.97 18.85
N PRO A 367 15.89 1.51 17.69
CA PRO A 367 15.48 1.00 16.37
C PRO A 367 16.09 -0.38 16.05
N ALA A 368 17.02 -0.89 16.84
CA ALA A 368 17.49 -2.27 16.75
C ALA A 368 16.65 -3.25 17.60
N ALA A 369 15.80 -2.76 18.50
CA ALA A 369 14.95 -3.54 19.39
C ALA A 369 13.50 -2.99 19.47
N PRO A 370 12.79 -2.90 18.32
CA PRO A 370 11.48 -2.27 18.20
C PRO A 370 10.40 -2.92 19.08
N GLY A 371 9.60 -2.10 19.77
CA GLY A 371 8.45 -2.52 20.56
C GLY A 371 7.12 -2.25 19.86
N VAL A 372 6.12 -3.15 20.00
CA VAL A 372 4.74 -2.85 19.57
C VAL A 372 4.01 -2.15 20.71
N LEU A 373 3.63 -0.90 20.51
CA LEU A 373 2.81 -0.13 21.45
C LEU A 373 1.33 -0.47 21.30
N ALA A 374 0.86 -0.48 20.04
CA ALA A 374 -0.53 -0.74 19.71
C ALA A 374 -0.69 -1.36 18.32
N GLY A 375 -1.82 -2.03 18.10
CA GLY A 375 -2.27 -2.39 16.78
C GLY A 375 -3.75 -2.76 16.76
N TYR A 376 -4.40 -2.51 15.63
CA TYR A 376 -5.82 -2.78 15.39
C TYR A 376 -6.00 -3.44 14.04
N ALA A 377 -6.71 -4.57 13.98
CA ALA A 377 -7.03 -5.25 12.74
C ALA A 377 -8.50 -5.70 12.72
N ALA A 378 -9.21 -5.38 11.63
CA ALA A 378 -10.58 -5.80 11.36
C ALA A 378 -10.69 -6.28 9.90
N PRO A 379 -10.11 -7.44 9.54
CA PRO A 379 -9.91 -7.86 8.15
C PRO A 379 -11.18 -8.03 7.31
N THR A 380 -12.35 -8.12 7.95
CA THR A 380 -13.67 -8.18 7.28
C THR A 380 -14.36 -6.82 7.12
N GLU A 381 -13.81 -5.76 7.72
CA GLU A 381 -14.40 -4.41 7.80
C GLU A 381 -13.48 -3.30 7.27
N ALA A 382 -12.16 -3.47 7.33
CA ALA A 382 -11.19 -2.48 6.89
C ALA A 382 -9.96 -3.11 6.21
N SER A 383 -9.43 -2.38 5.23
CA SER A 383 -8.15 -2.64 4.58
C SER A 383 -7.42 -1.30 4.48
N PHE A 384 -6.42 -1.08 5.32
CA PHE A 384 -5.76 0.22 5.48
C PHE A 384 -4.64 0.42 4.47
N PHE A 385 -4.67 1.56 3.78
CA PHE A 385 -3.66 1.97 2.79
C PHE A 385 -2.50 2.70 3.49
N ASP A 386 -2.82 3.59 4.43
CA ASP A 386 -1.85 4.43 5.14
C ASP A 386 -2.18 4.58 6.64
N ALA A 387 -1.23 5.12 7.42
CA ALA A 387 -1.36 5.46 8.83
C ALA A 387 -0.47 6.68 9.20
N VAL A 388 -1.03 7.89 9.18
CA VAL A 388 -0.32 9.16 9.44
C VAL A 388 -0.64 9.79 10.82
N PRO A 389 0.36 10.34 11.52
CA PRO A 389 0.18 10.98 12.82
C PRO A 389 -0.62 12.29 12.75
N VAL A 390 -1.54 12.49 13.69
CA VAL A 390 -2.36 13.72 13.83
C VAL A 390 -2.35 14.25 15.27
N SER A 391 -3.00 15.37 15.55
CA SER A 391 -3.17 15.93 16.89
C SER A 391 -3.86 14.91 17.81
N GLY A 392 -3.21 14.56 18.92
CA GLY A 392 -3.71 13.56 19.87
C GLY A 392 -3.73 12.09 19.40
N GLY A 393 -3.33 11.78 18.16
CA GLY A 393 -3.56 10.46 17.58
C GLY A 393 -2.88 10.17 16.24
N PHE A 394 -3.52 9.33 15.44
CA PHE A 394 -3.22 9.11 14.03
C PHE A 394 -4.52 8.86 13.24
N ALA A 395 -4.47 9.15 11.94
CA ALA A 395 -5.53 8.81 11.00
C ALA A 395 -5.05 7.66 10.09
N ALA A 396 -5.97 6.84 9.60
CA ALA A 396 -5.66 5.73 8.71
C ALA A 396 -6.80 5.56 7.69
N PRO A 397 -6.57 5.88 6.41
CA PRO A 397 -7.56 5.65 5.36
C PRO A 397 -7.68 4.16 5.04
N SER A 398 -8.92 3.73 4.81
CA SER A 398 -9.26 2.37 4.43
C SER A 398 -10.01 2.37 3.11
N MET A 399 -9.57 1.52 2.18
CA MET A 399 -10.24 1.26 0.89
C MET A 399 -11.59 0.55 1.05
N GLY A 400 -11.93 0.14 2.27
CA GLY A 400 -13.05 -0.76 2.56
C GLY A 400 -12.72 -2.22 2.26
N VAL A 401 -13.71 -3.08 2.40
CA VAL A 401 -13.61 -4.53 2.11
C VAL A 401 -14.85 -4.93 1.30
N ALA A 402 -14.63 -5.62 0.19
CA ALA A 402 -15.73 -6.20 -0.59
C ALA A 402 -16.22 -7.50 0.03
N GLY A 403 -17.54 -7.69 0.00
CA GLY A 403 -18.20 -8.94 0.33
C GLY A 403 -17.93 -10.03 -0.71
N ALA A 404 -18.18 -11.27 -0.32
CA ALA A 404 -17.93 -12.46 -1.14
C ALA A 404 -18.81 -12.56 -2.42
N ASP A 405 -19.81 -11.68 -2.55
CA ASP A 405 -20.69 -11.51 -3.69
C ASP A 405 -20.35 -10.29 -4.58
N GLY A 406 -19.34 -9.50 -4.18
CA GLY A 406 -18.93 -8.28 -4.87
C GLY A 406 -19.68 -7.01 -4.44
N GLU A 407 -20.66 -7.09 -3.55
CA GLU A 407 -21.20 -5.89 -2.88
C GLU A 407 -20.27 -5.47 -1.72
N SER A 408 -20.07 -4.17 -1.49
CA SER A 408 -19.18 -3.69 -0.42
C SER A 408 -19.72 -4.08 0.96
N SER A 409 -19.03 -4.96 1.68
CA SER A 409 -19.40 -5.34 3.05
C SER A 409 -19.02 -4.29 4.07
N SER A 410 -18.03 -3.45 3.77
CA SER A 410 -17.73 -2.21 4.48
C SER A 410 -17.15 -1.17 3.52
N PRO A 411 -17.69 0.06 3.48
CA PRO A 411 -17.27 1.10 2.55
C PRO A 411 -15.93 1.73 2.94
N ALA A 412 -15.28 2.35 1.95
CA ALA A 412 -14.08 3.15 2.16
C ALA A 412 -14.32 4.36 3.08
N GLY A 413 -13.26 4.80 3.77
CA GLY A 413 -13.29 5.98 4.63
C GLY A 413 -12.07 6.12 5.53
N LEU A 414 -12.00 7.27 6.20
CA LEU A 414 -10.92 7.60 7.13
C LEU A 414 -11.29 7.13 8.55
N TYR A 415 -10.42 6.33 9.16
CA TYR A 415 -10.49 5.96 10.57
C TYR A 415 -9.54 6.84 11.37
N THR A 416 -9.92 7.17 12.61
CA THR A 416 -9.11 7.97 13.54
C THR A 416 -8.85 7.17 14.81
N PHE A 417 -7.63 7.25 15.34
CA PHE A 417 -7.18 6.50 16.50
C PHE A 417 -6.51 7.42 17.51
N ALA A 418 -6.80 7.24 18.80
CA ALA A 418 -6.10 7.96 19.86
C ALA A 418 -4.65 7.46 19.99
N SER A 419 -3.72 8.35 20.34
CA SER A 419 -2.32 7.97 20.56
C SER A 419 -2.19 6.94 21.68
N PRO A 420 -1.51 5.80 21.45
CA PRO A 420 -1.34 4.80 22.50
C PRO A 420 -0.36 5.30 23.58
N PRO A 421 -0.57 4.96 24.87
CA PRO A 421 0.37 5.27 25.95
C PRO A 421 1.79 4.79 25.65
N GLU A 422 2.81 5.46 26.21
CA GLU A 422 4.23 5.08 26.05
C GLU A 422 4.53 3.68 26.61
N ASP A 423 3.93 3.30 27.74
CA ASP A 423 4.08 1.96 28.34
C ASP A 423 3.05 0.94 27.82
N ALA A 424 2.32 1.23 26.73
CA ALA A 424 1.35 0.30 26.17
C ALA A 424 2.04 -0.85 25.44
N SER A 425 1.45 -2.04 25.49
CA SER A 425 1.76 -3.11 24.54
C SER A 425 0.52 -3.98 24.37
N THR A 426 -0.14 -3.82 23.23
CA THR A 426 -1.27 -4.67 22.82
C THR A 426 -0.88 -5.52 21.63
N ASP A 427 -1.05 -6.83 21.74
CA ASP A 427 -0.93 -7.73 20.59
C ASP A 427 -2.03 -7.39 19.56
N PRO A 428 -1.70 -7.04 18.31
CA PRO A 428 -2.70 -6.81 17.26
C PRO A 428 -3.63 -8.00 17.06
N ALA A 429 -3.14 -9.24 17.24
CA ALA A 429 -3.97 -10.44 17.15
C ALA A 429 -5.05 -10.51 18.26
N ALA A 430 -4.83 -9.85 19.41
CA ALA A 430 -5.82 -9.76 20.48
C ALA A 430 -6.97 -8.77 20.19
N THR A 431 -6.85 -7.95 19.13
CA THR A 431 -7.93 -7.05 18.67
C THR A 431 -8.81 -7.66 17.58
N ARG A 432 -8.39 -8.79 16.98
CA ARG A 432 -9.19 -9.49 15.95
C ARG A 432 -10.45 -10.07 16.58
N THR A 433 -11.61 -9.53 16.19
CA THR A 433 -12.92 -10.05 16.64
C THR A 433 -13.09 -11.50 16.17
N PRO A 434 -13.26 -12.49 17.06
CA PRO A 434 -13.40 -13.87 16.65
C PRO A 434 -14.72 -14.06 15.88
N VAL A 435 -14.64 -14.67 14.70
CA VAL A 435 -15.82 -15.02 13.90
C VAL A 435 -16.72 -15.95 14.71
N ALA A 436 -17.98 -15.53 14.92
CA ALA A 436 -18.97 -16.34 15.61
C ALA A 436 -19.34 -17.57 14.75
N SER A 437 -18.71 -18.70 15.04
CA SER A 437 -18.95 -19.97 14.35
C SER A 437 -20.31 -20.56 14.74
N ASP A 438 -21.37 -20.21 14.00
CA ASP A 438 -22.68 -20.86 14.10
C ASP A 438 -22.65 -22.28 13.49
N LEU A 439 -22.00 -23.19 14.20
CA LEU A 439 -21.99 -24.62 13.87
C LEU A 439 -23.26 -25.31 14.37
N SER A 440 -24.39 -25.02 13.71
CA SER A 440 -25.67 -25.70 13.92
C SER A 440 -26.44 -26.00 12.62
N ALA A 441 -25.78 -26.66 11.66
CA ALA A 441 -26.46 -27.29 10.53
C ALA A 441 -25.99 -28.75 10.34
N SER A 442 -26.82 -29.70 10.79
CA SER A 442 -26.58 -31.13 10.59
C SER A 442 -26.61 -31.51 9.09
N PRO A 443 -25.79 -32.48 8.64
CA PRO A 443 -25.78 -32.89 7.22
C PRO A 443 -27.11 -33.56 6.82
N PRO A 444 -27.64 -33.31 5.61
CA PRO A 444 -28.84 -33.97 5.14
C PRO A 444 -28.57 -35.44 4.82
N THR A 445 -29.46 -36.32 5.30
CA THR A 445 -29.45 -37.76 5.00
C THR A 445 -29.71 -38.03 3.52
N THR A 446 -28.79 -38.74 2.87
CA THR A 446 -29.00 -39.34 1.55
C THR A 446 -29.87 -40.58 1.64
N SER A 447 -30.97 -40.63 0.89
CA SER A 447 -31.75 -41.86 0.69
C SER A 447 -31.27 -42.62 -0.55
N GLU A 448 -31.16 -43.93 -0.41
CA GLU A 448 -30.72 -44.86 -1.45
C GLU A 448 -31.74 -45.02 -2.58
N SER A 449 -31.25 -45.37 -3.77
CA SER A 449 -31.98 -46.26 -4.68
C SER A 449 -30.97 -47.10 -5.47
N GLU A 450 -31.17 -48.41 -5.40
CA GLU A 450 -30.19 -49.43 -5.78
C GLU A 450 -30.15 -49.70 -7.30
N SER A 451 -29.01 -50.18 -7.79
CA SER A 451 -28.94 -51.46 -8.52
C SER A 451 -27.51 -51.76 -9.03
N SER A 452 -26.88 -52.75 -8.39
CA SER A 452 -26.25 -53.97 -8.96
C SER A 452 -25.53 -53.93 -10.34
N THR A 453 -24.43 -54.63 -10.61
CA THR A 453 -23.71 -55.71 -9.87
C THR A 453 -22.27 -55.87 -10.40
N ALA A 454 -21.36 -56.40 -9.56
CA ALA A 454 -20.15 -57.21 -9.84
C ALA A 454 -19.28 -57.00 -11.13
N GLY A 455 -17.95 -57.01 -11.09
CA GLY A 455 -17.02 -57.16 -9.95
C GLY A 455 -15.62 -57.67 -10.37
N ASN A 456 -14.69 -57.71 -9.39
CA ASN A 456 -13.50 -58.57 -9.30
C ASN A 456 -12.37 -58.47 -10.37
N GLY A 457 -11.11 -58.25 -9.92
CA GLY A 457 -9.96 -58.88 -10.58
C GLY A 457 -8.67 -58.06 -10.78
N THR A 458 -7.77 -58.15 -9.81
CA THR A 458 -6.31 -57.98 -9.87
C THR A 458 -5.63 -58.38 -11.20
N THR A 459 -4.65 -57.60 -11.70
CA THR A 459 -3.24 -58.04 -12.01
C THR A 459 -2.46 -57.04 -12.91
N ALA A 460 -1.15 -56.97 -12.69
CA ALA A 460 -0.11 -56.53 -13.64
C ALA A 460 0.73 -57.78 -14.05
N PRO A 461 1.78 -57.74 -14.92
CA PRO A 461 2.38 -56.62 -15.67
C PRO A 461 2.75 -57.00 -17.16
N SER A 462 3.68 -56.21 -17.75
CA SER A 462 4.72 -56.60 -18.75
C SER A 462 4.59 -56.24 -20.26
N SER A 463 5.62 -55.53 -20.75
CA SER A 463 6.38 -55.64 -22.04
C SER A 463 5.65 -55.98 -23.37
N THR A 464 5.91 -55.34 -24.52
CA THR A 464 7.21 -55.25 -25.24
C THR A 464 7.18 -54.24 -26.41
N ASP A 465 8.32 -53.58 -26.65
CA ASP A 465 9.10 -53.41 -27.90
C ASP A 465 8.41 -53.27 -29.30
N GLY A 466 8.90 -52.35 -30.15
CA GLY A 466 8.33 -52.10 -31.49
C GLY A 466 8.94 -50.96 -32.33
N SER A 467 10.19 -51.11 -32.78
CA SER A 467 10.91 -50.17 -33.68
C SER A 467 10.28 -49.97 -35.07
N THR A 468 10.31 -48.74 -35.64
CA THR A 468 10.86 -48.46 -37.00
C THR A 468 10.92 -46.95 -37.34
N SER A 469 11.95 -46.57 -38.10
CA SER A 469 12.17 -45.29 -38.82
C SER A 469 12.65 -45.65 -40.26
N PRO A 470 13.04 -44.77 -41.21
CA PRO A 470 13.01 -43.29 -41.27
C PRO A 470 12.64 -42.65 -42.66
N THR A 471 12.51 -41.30 -42.71
CA THR A 471 12.86 -40.38 -43.86
C THR A 471 12.08 -40.45 -45.21
N PRO A 472 12.12 -39.43 -46.12
CA PRO A 472 13.17 -38.40 -46.31
C PRO A 472 12.78 -36.91 -46.53
N ASN A 473 13.81 -36.07 -46.49
CA ASN A 473 13.87 -34.65 -46.90
C ASN A 473 13.98 -34.47 -48.43
N ASP A 474 13.52 -33.31 -48.91
CA ASP A 474 14.13 -32.47 -49.96
C ASP A 474 13.70 -31.02 -49.64
N ALA A 475 14.55 -30.04 -49.28
CA ALA A 475 15.70 -29.42 -49.97
C ALA A 475 15.31 -28.34 -51.01
N ALA A 476 15.32 -27.05 -50.60
CA ALA A 476 15.87 -25.90 -51.36
C ALA A 476 15.66 -24.52 -50.67
N SER A 477 16.68 -23.67 -50.75
CA SER A 477 16.65 -22.19 -50.57
C SER A 477 17.48 -21.58 -51.73
N PRO A 478 17.72 -20.25 -51.87
CA PRO A 478 17.27 -19.06 -51.13
C PRO A 478 16.84 -17.92 -52.12
N PRO A 479 17.12 -16.62 -51.93
CA PRO A 479 16.88 -15.70 -50.80
C PRO A 479 15.96 -14.50 -51.19
N THR A 480 15.40 -13.76 -50.22
CA THR A 480 15.53 -12.27 -50.14
C THR A 480 14.99 -11.70 -48.82
N THR A 481 15.59 -10.59 -48.42
CA THR A 481 15.29 -9.69 -47.31
C THR A 481 13.85 -9.15 -47.27
N ASN A 482 13.26 -9.09 -46.07
CA ASN A 482 13.01 -7.83 -45.35
C ASN A 482 12.59 -8.12 -43.90
N GLY A 483 13.07 -7.32 -42.96
CA GLY A 483 12.71 -7.45 -41.54
C GLY A 483 11.42 -6.71 -41.22
N ASN A 484 10.65 -7.28 -40.28
CA ASN A 484 9.78 -6.54 -39.37
C ASN A 484 9.46 -7.45 -38.18
N SER A 485 10.35 -7.49 -37.18
CA SER A 485 10.03 -8.08 -35.88
C SER A 485 9.19 -7.08 -35.10
N THR A 486 7.87 -7.27 -35.11
CA THR A 486 6.98 -6.69 -34.12
C THR A 486 7.33 -7.30 -32.76
N GLU A 487 7.99 -6.53 -31.91
CA GLU A 487 8.03 -6.81 -30.48
C GLU A 487 6.64 -6.49 -29.91
N GLU A 488 5.97 -7.48 -29.31
CA GLU A 488 4.73 -7.23 -28.57
C GLU A 488 5.08 -6.62 -27.21
N SER A 489 5.13 -5.28 -27.16
CA SER A 489 5.19 -4.53 -25.92
C SER A 489 3.86 -4.62 -25.17
N SER A 490 3.64 -5.73 -24.46
CA SER A 490 2.55 -5.86 -23.51
C SER A 490 2.88 -5.08 -22.24
N GLY A 491 2.46 -3.81 -22.21
CA GLY A 491 2.55 -2.93 -21.05
C GLY A 491 1.74 -3.50 -19.88
N PHE A 492 2.45 -4.10 -18.92
CA PHE A 492 1.92 -4.50 -17.63
C PHE A 492 2.90 -4.00 -16.55
N GLY A 493 2.76 -2.72 -16.19
CA GLY A 493 3.33 -2.17 -14.97
C GLY A 493 2.51 -2.61 -13.74
N PRO A 494 3.11 -2.67 -12.54
CA PRO A 494 2.41 -3.05 -11.31
C PRO A 494 1.58 -1.88 -10.76
N GLY A 495 0.47 -1.58 -11.44
CA GLY A 495 -0.54 -0.64 -10.96
C GLY A 495 -1.89 -1.10 -11.50
N PHE A 496 -2.50 -2.05 -10.79
CA PHE A 496 -3.76 -2.74 -11.10
C PHE A 496 -4.27 -2.60 -12.55
N GLY A 497 -3.64 -3.34 -13.49
CA GLY A 497 -4.11 -3.43 -14.89
C GLY A 497 -5.61 -3.81 -14.99
N PRO A 498 -6.26 -3.56 -16.15
CA PRO A 498 -7.61 -2.97 -16.33
C PRO A 498 -8.83 -3.74 -15.77
N LEU A 499 -8.75 -4.17 -14.51
CA LEU A 499 -9.79 -4.80 -13.69
C LEU A 499 -10.03 -4.01 -12.39
N ALA A 500 -9.66 -2.72 -12.37
CA ALA A 500 -9.94 -1.77 -11.28
C ALA A 500 -11.44 -1.44 -11.09
N THR A 501 -12.34 -2.19 -11.74
CA THR A 501 -13.79 -2.19 -11.48
C THR A 501 -14.21 -3.50 -10.79
N LEU A 502 -13.94 -3.57 -9.48
CA LEU A 502 -14.66 -4.28 -8.40
C LEU A 502 -13.69 -4.66 -7.28
N ALA A 503 -13.84 -4.05 -6.11
CA ALA A 503 -13.00 -4.25 -4.92
C ALA A 503 -12.99 -5.70 -4.35
N GLY A 504 -13.71 -6.65 -4.96
CA GLY A 504 -13.75 -8.08 -4.59
C GLY A 504 -13.09 -9.04 -5.58
N GLY A 505 -12.52 -8.55 -6.69
CA GLY A 505 -12.00 -9.42 -7.76
C GLY A 505 -10.62 -10.06 -7.50
N THR A 506 -9.80 -9.46 -6.63
CA THR A 506 -8.37 -9.79 -6.46
C THR A 506 -8.13 -11.24 -6.01
N LEU A 507 -8.97 -11.75 -5.10
CA LEU A 507 -8.86 -13.10 -4.53
C LEU A 507 -9.13 -14.24 -5.51
N ALA A 508 -9.97 -14.03 -6.53
CA ALA A 508 -10.28 -15.05 -7.54
C ALA A 508 -9.15 -15.19 -8.57
N THR A 509 -8.56 -14.07 -8.99
CA THR A 509 -7.50 -14.03 -9.99
C THR A 509 -6.19 -14.66 -9.46
N TRP A 510 -5.87 -14.46 -8.18
CA TRP A 510 -4.68 -15.07 -7.56
C TRP A 510 -4.78 -16.61 -7.51
N ARG A 511 -5.96 -17.16 -7.20
CA ARG A 511 -6.19 -18.63 -7.20
C ARG A 511 -6.12 -19.28 -8.58
N LEU A 512 -6.47 -18.57 -9.65
CA LEU A 512 -6.37 -19.11 -11.01
C LEU A 512 -4.91 -19.18 -11.49
N LEU A 513 -4.06 -18.25 -11.06
CA LEU A 513 -2.65 -18.20 -11.46
C LEU A 513 -1.74 -19.15 -10.67
N ALA A 514 -2.16 -19.58 -9.47
CA ALA A 514 -1.45 -20.60 -8.68
C ALA A 514 -1.86 -22.04 -9.03
N ALA A 515 -2.79 -22.25 -9.97
CA ALA A 515 -3.35 -23.57 -10.30
C ALA A 515 -2.84 -24.16 -11.63
N ASP A 516 -2.18 -23.37 -12.48
CA ASP A 516 -1.61 -23.82 -13.76
C ASP A 516 -0.19 -24.40 -13.58
N GLU A 517 -0.05 -25.45 -12.77
CA GLU A 517 1.03 -26.43 -12.95
C GLU A 517 0.53 -27.57 -13.86
N PRO A 518 1.12 -27.80 -15.04
CA PRO A 518 0.86 -28.99 -15.83
C PRO A 518 1.58 -30.20 -15.21
N GLU A 519 0.83 -31.15 -14.63
CA GLU A 519 1.34 -32.52 -14.40
C GLU A 519 1.73 -33.18 -15.75
N GLU A 520 2.81 -33.98 -15.75
CA GLU A 520 3.42 -34.64 -16.93
C GLU A 520 2.51 -35.60 -17.72
#